data_AF-A0A1H2RMA8-F1
#
_entry.id   AF-A0A1H2RMA8-F1
#
_cell.length_a   1.000
_cell.length_b   1.000
_cell.length_c   1.000
_cell.angle_alpha   90.00
_cell.angle_beta   90.00
_cell.angle_gamma   90.00
#
_symmetry.space_group_name_H-M   'P 1'
#
loop_
_entity.id
_entity.type
_entity.pdbx_description
1 polymer ?
#
loop_
_entity_poly.entity_id
_entity_poly.type
_entity_poly.pdbx_seq_one_letter_code
_entity_poly.pdbx_strand_id
1 'polypeptide(L)'
;MAIVIENGYSASAGIYGAYRSHVGVLDNSAEEPGQDEVKKAGRHSSPAECETCKNRKYQDGSDENVSYKAATHISPQAAASAVRAHEGEHVANAYVKAAQKDGRVLSVGVSIHTAVCPECGRVYVSGGETSEAIAIPKNGGNPYEKQKKAVHGMLNLGLHADAAV
;
A
#
# COMPACT_ATOMS: atom_id res chain seq x y z
N MET A 1 45.70 36.47 23.56
CA MET A 1 46.04 35.96 22.21
C MET A 1 44.78 35.30 21.65
N ALA A 2 44.28 35.79 20.52
CA ALA A 2 43.21 35.14 19.78
C ALA A 2 43.81 34.06 18.86
N ILE A 3 43.06 32.98 18.58
CA ILE A 3 42.64 32.54 17.24
C ILE A 3 41.72 31.31 17.40
N VAL A 4 40.65 31.35 16.59
CA VAL A 4 39.59 30.39 16.22
C VAL A 4 40.18 29.00 15.85
N ILE A 5 39.47 27.86 15.76
CA ILE A 5 38.67 27.42 14.60
C ILE A 5 37.57 26.41 15.01
N GLU A 6 36.49 26.51 14.25
CA GLU A 6 35.18 25.88 14.17
C GLU A 6 35.09 24.34 14.00
N ASN A 7 33.96 23.81 14.52
CA ASN A 7 33.05 22.80 13.96
C ASN A 7 33.57 21.49 13.32
N GLY A 8 33.14 20.38 13.91
CA GLY A 8 32.95 19.11 13.20
C GLY A 8 32.77 17.92 14.14
N TYR A 9 31.53 17.68 14.59
CA TYR A 9 31.19 16.48 15.36
C TYR A 9 31.50 15.22 14.53
N SER A 10 32.50 14.46 14.97
CA SER A 10 32.84 13.13 14.45
C SER A 10 32.26 12.04 15.35
N ALA A 11 31.94 10.92 14.71
CA ALA A 11 31.12 9.82 15.16
C ALA A 11 31.53 9.18 16.50
N SER A 12 30.54 8.90 17.36
CA SER A 12 30.63 7.83 18.34
C SER A 12 29.76 6.66 17.89
N ALA A 13 30.45 5.57 17.58
CA ALA A 13 29.90 4.26 17.26
C ALA A 13 28.88 3.77 18.31
N GLY A 14 27.75 3.27 17.83
CA GLY A 14 26.81 2.46 18.60
C GLY A 14 26.50 1.19 17.81
N ILE A 15 27.16 0.09 18.18
CA ILE A 15 26.93 -1.26 17.65
C ILE A 15 25.63 -1.78 18.27
N TYR A 16 24.61 -1.99 17.44
CA TYR A 16 23.49 -2.88 17.75
C TYR A 16 23.14 -3.71 16.51
N GLY A 17 23.40 -5.02 16.62
CA GLY A 17 22.64 -6.07 15.95
C GLY A 17 22.71 -6.14 14.43
N ALA A 18 23.61 -6.99 13.92
CA ALA A 18 23.55 -7.47 12.55
C ALA A 18 22.38 -8.47 12.37
N TYR A 19 21.20 -7.97 12.01
CA TYR A 19 20.16 -8.79 11.38
C TYR A 19 20.40 -8.75 9.88
N ARG A 20 21.02 -9.79 9.34
CA ARG A 20 21.23 -9.96 7.91
C ARG A 20 19.92 -10.43 7.27
N SER A 21 18.95 -9.53 7.18
CA SER A 21 17.74 -9.74 6.40
C SER A 21 18.10 -9.71 4.92
N HIS A 22 18.09 -10.88 4.30
CA HIS A 22 18.03 -11.07 2.86
C HIS A 22 16.62 -10.66 2.41
N VAL A 23 16.33 -9.37 2.52
CA VAL A 23 15.22 -8.76 1.81
C VAL A 23 15.61 -8.75 0.34
N GLY A 24 14.83 -9.44 -0.48
CA GLY A 24 14.94 -9.33 -1.93
C GLY A 24 14.96 -7.85 -2.28
N VAL A 25 16.03 -7.42 -2.92
CA VAL A 25 16.23 -6.05 -3.38
C VAL A 25 15.05 -5.73 -4.30
N LEU A 26 14.08 -5.00 -3.78
CA LEU A 26 13.22 -4.17 -4.63
C LEU A 26 14.16 -3.08 -5.12
N ASP A 27 14.75 -3.35 -6.28
CA ASP A 27 15.59 -2.44 -7.03
C ASP A 27 14.75 -1.20 -7.38
N ASN A 28 14.70 -0.28 -6.41
CA ASN A 28 14.31 1.11 -6.62
C ASN A 28 15.58 1.91 -6.92
N SER A 29 16.50 1.34 -7.71
CA SER A 29 17.54 2.17 -8.30
C SER A 29 16.81 3.14 -9.22
N ALA A 30 16.94 4.43 -8.91
CA ALA A 30 16.80 5.43 -9.93
C ALA A 30 17.79 5.02 -11.04
N GLU A 31 17.25 4.43 -12.11
CA GLU A 31 18.05 3.97 -13.26
C GLU A 31 18.89 5.17 -13.72
N GLU A 32 20.21 4.99 -13.78
CA GLU A 32 21.06 6.07 -14.27
C GLU A 32 20.63 6.41 -15.71
N PRO A 33 20.62 7.70 -16.09
CA PRO A 33 20.18 8.11 -17.41
C PRO A 33 20.95 7.34 -18.49
N GLY A 34 20.23 6.55 -19.30
CA GLY A 34 20.79 5.74 -20.40
C GLY A 34 20.85 4.22 -20.17
N GLN A 35 20.55 3.71 -18.96
CA GLN A 35 20.52 2.26 -18.71
C GLN A 35 19.42 1.52 -19.49
N ASP A 36 18.38 2.23 -19.89
CA ASP A 36 17.22 1.69 -20.61
C ASP A 36 17.48 1.43 -22.09
N GLU A 37 18.50 2.07 -22.66
CA GLU A 37 18.87 1.89 -24.07
C GLU A 37 19.81 0.71 -24.29
N VAL A 38 20.46 0.22 -23.21
CA VAL A 38 21.42 -0.88 -23.30
C VAL A 38 20.72 -2.23 -23.21
N LYS A 39 20.87 -3.05 -24.25
CA LYS A 39 20.41 -4.43 -24.27
C LYS A 39 21.26 -5.31 -23.33
N LYS A 40 20.62 -5.93 -22.34
CA LYS A 40 21.28 -6.86 -21.40
C LYS A 40 21.68 -8.16 -22.10
N ALA A 41 22.78 -8.77 -21.67
CA ALA A 41 23.27 -10.04 -22.22
C ALA A 41 22.21 -11.15 -22.07
N GLY A 42 21.94 -11.88 -23.16
CA GLY A 42 20.93 -12.95 -23.20
C GLY A 42 19.47 -12.49 -23.25
N ARG A 43 19.20 -11.18 -23.43
CA ARG A 43 17.84 -10.64 -23.61
C ARG A 43 17.52 -10.38 -25.08
N HIS A 44 16.24 -10.23 -25.39
CA HIS A 44 15.77 -10.00 -26.76
C HIS A 44 15.85 -8.52 -27.15
N SER A 45 15.54 -7.62 -26.21
CA SER A 45 15.48 -6.17 -26.42
C SER A 45 16.06 -5.38 -25.24
N SER A 46 16.37 -4.10 -25.48
CA SER A 46 16.60 -3.12 -24.43
C SER A 46 15.26 -2.78 -23.74
N PRO A 47 15.26 -2.31 -22.47
CA PRO A 47 14.04 -1.84 -21.82
C PRO A 47 13.31 -0.73 -22.59
N ALA A 48 14.02 0.15 -23.28
CA ALA A 48 13.44 1.23 -24.10
C ALA A 48 12.70 0.72 -25.34
N GLU A 49 13.18 -0.34 -25.97
CA GLU A 49 12.61 -0.91 -27.20
C GLU A 49 11.69 -2.10 -26.93
N CYS A 50 11.34 -2.37 -25.67
CA CYS A 50 10.57 -3.55 -25.30
C CYS A 50 9.08 -3.40 -25.63
N GLU A 51 8.61 -4.18 -26.59
CA GLU A 51 7.20 -4.20 -27.02
C GLU A 51 6.27 -4.75 -25.94
N THR A 52 6.69 -5.78 -25.19
CA THR A 52 5.88 -6.29 -24.07
C THR A 52 5.65 -5.20 -23.02
N CYS A 53 6.69 -4.45 -22.63
CA CYS A 53 6.55 -3.37 -21.66
C CYS A 53 5.71 -2.20 -22.22
N LYS A 54 5.79 -1.93 -23.52
CA LYS A 54 5.03 -0.88 -24.19
C LYS A 54 3.55 -1.22 -24.36
N ASN A 55 3.20 -2.49 -24.54
CA ASN A 55 1.83 -2.91 -24.81
C ASN A 55 1.13 -3.53 -23.60
N ARG A 56 1.85 -3.81 -22.50
CA ARG A 56 1.27 -4.34 -21.26
C ARG A 56 0.17 -3.41 -20.74
N LYS A 57 -0.98 -3.99 -20.42
CA LYS A 57 -2.07 -3.29 -19.76
C LYS A 57 -2.35 -3.90 -18.40
N TYR A 58 -2.71 -3.05 -17.46
CA TYR A 58 -3.25 -3.44 -16.18
C TYR A 58 -4.78 -3.31 -16.24
N GLN A 59 -5.47 -4.29 -15.68
CA GLN A 59 -6.92 -4.27 -15.56
C GLN A 59 -7.30 -4.93 -14.25
N ASP A 60 -8.19 -4.27 -13.51
CA ASP A 60 -8.84 -4.86 -12.36
C ASP A 60 -10.06 -5.67 -12.79
N GLY A 61 -10.11 -6.92 -12.31
CA GLY A 61 -11.18 -7.88 -12.58
C GLY A 61 -12.24 -7.96 -11.48
N SER A 62 -12.13 -7.16 -10.42
CA SER A 62 -13.12 -7.17 -9.34
C SER A 62 -14.47 -6.58 -9.76
N ASP A 63 -15.52 -6.87 -8.98
CA ASP A 63 -16.85 -6.28 -9.16
C ASP A 63 -17.04 -4.94 -8.39
N GLU A 64 -16.00 -4.41 -7.75
CA GLU A 64 -16.08 -3.21 -6.91
C GLU A 64 -15.92 -1.91 -7.71
N ASN A 65 -16.30 -0.73 -7.19
CA ASN A 65 -16.02 0.52 -7.90
C ASN A 65 -14.62 1.05 -7.54
N VAL A 66 -13.64 0.78 -8.39
CA VAL A 66 -12.22 1.13 -8.25
C VAL A 66 -11.63 1.52 -9.62
N SER A 67 -10.43 2.07 -9.63
CA SER A 67 -9.69 2.41 -10.85
C SER A 67 -9.36 1.17 -11.71
N TYR A 68 -8.92 1.40 -12.95
CA TYR A 68 -8.45 0.35 -13.87
C TYR A 68 -9.46 -0.74 -14.27
N LYS A 69 -10.78 -0.45 -14.23
CA LYS A 69 -11.81 -1.35 -14.79
C LYS A 69 -11.64 -1.67 -16.26
N ALA A 70 -11.20 -0.69 -17.04
CA ALA A 70 -10.78 -0.89 -18.41
C ALA A 70 -9.26 -1.11 -18.47
N ALA A 71 -8.83 -2.02 -19.33
CA ALA A 71 -7.42 -2.30 -19.55
C ALA A 71 -6.66 -1.02 -19.95
N THR A 72 -5.77 -0.58 -19.06
CA THR A 72 -5.03 0.68 -19.19
C THR A 72 -3.53 0.40 -19.24
N HIS A 73 -2.81 1.11 -20.11
CA HIS A 73 -1.35 1.00 -20.16
C HIS A 73 -0.74 1.64 -18.91
N ILE A 74 0.19 0.92 -18.28
CA ILE A 74 0.99 1.42 -17.17
C ILE A 74 2.45 1.07 -17.46
N SER A 75 3.32 2.07 -17.43
CA SER A 75 4.75 1.82 -17.63
C SER A 75 5.30 0.97 -16.48
N PRO A 76 6.28 0.08 -16.73
CA PRO A 76 6.90 -0.72 -15.68
C PRO A 76 7.40 0.08 -14.48
N GLN A 77 7.85 1.31 -14.71
CA GLN A 77 8.35 2.21 -13.66
C GLN A 77 7.23 2.84 -12.83
N ALA A 78 6.09 3.15 -13.44
CA ALA A 78 4.90 3.65 -12.74
C ALA A 78 4.06 2.51 -12.13
N ALA A 79 4.27 1.26 -12.54
CA ALA A 79 3.44 0.13 -12.13
C ALA A 79 3.38 -0.06 -10.61
N ALA A 80 4.49 0.14 -9.90
CA ALA A 80 4.53 -0.06 -8.46
C ALA A 80 3.64 0.94 -7.69
N SER A 81 3.72 2.22 -8.04
CA SER A 81 2.90 3.25 -7.40
C SER A 81 1.44 3.16 -7.81
N ALA A 82 1.18 2.96 -9.10
CA ALA A 82 -0.17 2.85 -9.65
C ALA A 82 -0.94 1.66 -9.07
N VAL A 83 -0.35 0.46 -9.09
CA VAL A 83 -0.99 -0.74 -8.53
C VAL A 83 -1.21 -0.58 -7.03
N ARG A 84 -0.22 -0.09 -6.27
CA ARG A 84 -0.40 0.13 -4.83
C ARG A 84 -1.52 1.13 -4.52
N ALA A 85 -1.62 2.22 -5.28
CA ALA A 85 -2.69 3.19 -5.11
C ALA A 85 -4.06 2.57 -5.38
N HIS A 86 -4.16 1.78 -6.44
CA HIS A 86 -5.36 1.02 -6.80
C HIS A 86 -5.77 0.01 -5.72
N GLU A 87 -4.84 -0.80 -5.21
CA GLU A 87 -5.12 -1.70 -4.10
C GLU A 87 -5.62 -0.93 -2.86
N GLY A 88 -5.13 0.30 -2.65
CA GLY A 88 -5.63 1.19 -1.60
C GLY A 88 -7.12 1.53 -1.75
N GLU A 89 -7.66 1.57 -2.97
CA GLU A 89 -9.08 1.80 -3.21
C GLU A 89 -9.92 0.60 -2.78
N HIS A 90 -9.44 -0.63 -3.01
CA HIS A 90 -10.06 -1.84 -2.47
C HIS A 90 -10.07 -1.83 -0.94
N VAL A 91 -8.96 -1.43 -0.33
CA VAL A 91 -8.88 -1.28 1.13
C VAL A 91 -9.92 -0.28 1.63
N ALA A 92 -10.07 0.87 0.98
CA ALA A 92 -11.07 1.87 1.36
C ALA A 92 -12.51 1.31 1.23
N ASN A 93 -12.79 0.60 0.13
CA ASN A 93 -14.08 -0.05 -0.09
C ASN A 93 -14.39 -1.11 0.97
N ALA A 94 -13.38 -1.86 1.45
CA ALA A 94 -13.51 -2.82 2.55
C ALA A 94 -14.08 -2.18 3.83
N TYR A 95 -13.54 -1.02 4.21
CA TYR A 95 -14.01 -0.27 5.39
C TYR A 95 -15.43 0.28 5.19
N VAL A 96 -15.74 0.77 3.99
CA VAL A 96 -17.10 1.25 3.66
C VAL A 96 -18.11 0.11 3.73
N LYS A 97 -17.81 -1.05 3.14
CA LYS A 97 -18.65 -2.26 3.20
C LYS A 97 -18.88 -2.72 4.63
N ALA A 98 -17.85 -2.70 5.46
CA ALA A 98 -17.96 -3.06 6.87
C ALA A 98 -18.92 -2.10 7.60
N ALA A 99 -18.73 -0.78 7.43
CA ALA A 99 -19.57 0.24 8.05
C ALA A 99 -21.04 0.16 7.61
N GLN A 100 -21.30 -0.07 6.31
CA GLN A 100 -22.67 -0.21 5.77
C GLN A 100 -23.45 -1.39 6.35
N LYS A 101 -22.76 -2.41 6.83
CA LYS A 101 -23.36 -3.64 7.37
C LYS A 101 -23.26 -3.72 8.90
N ASP A 102 -23.02 -2.59 9.58
CA ASP A 102 -22.76 -2.51 11.03
C ASP A 102 -21.65 -3.48 11.50
N GLY A 103 -20.75 -3.81 10.59
CA GLY A 103 -19.64 -4.73 10.78
C GLY A 103 -18.36 -4.01 11.10
N ARG A 104 -17.30 -4.78 11.34
CA ARG A 104 -15.94 -4.27 11.48
C ARG A 104 -14.98 -5.06 10.61
N VAL A 105 -13.99 -4.38 10.07
CA VAL A 105 -12.86 -5.03 9.41
C VAL A 105 -12.04 -5.75 10.47
N LEU A 106 -11.82 -7.06 10.30
CA LEU A 106 -10.91 -7.84 11.15
C LEU A 106 -9.48 -7.74 10.65
N SER A 107 -9.31 -7.89 9.33
CA SER A 107 -8.02 -7.76 8.66
C SER A 107 -8.26 -7.38 7.21
N VAL A 108 -7.46 -6.45 6.71
CA VAL A 108 -7.33 -6.17 5.29
C VAL A 108 -5.84 -6.16 4.97
N GLY A 109 -5.45 -6.89 3.94
CA GLY A 109 -4.07 -7.00 3.49
C GLY A 109 -3.98 -6.80 1.99
N VAL A 110 -2.86 -6.22 1.55
CA VAL A 110 -2.54 -6.04 0.14
C VAL A 110 -1.32 -6.89 -0.18
N SER A 111 -1.46 -7.78 -1.16
CA SER A 111 -0.37 -8.57 -1.73
C SER A 111 0.02 -7.97 -3.06
N ILE A 112 1.29 -7.61 -3.23
CA ILE A 112 1.81 -7.08 -4.50
C ILE A 112 2.63 -8.17 -5.19
N HIS A 113 2.29 -8.46 -6.44
CA HIS A 113 2.99 -9.43 -7.27
C HIS A 113 3.98 -8.74 -8.19
N THR A 114 5.19 -9.27 -8.25
CA THR A 114 6.24 -8.81 -9.17
C THR A 114 6.54 -9.88 -10.19
N ALA A 115 6.84 -9.47 -11.43
CA ALA A 115 7.27 -10.37 -12.49
C ALA A 115 8.48 -9.80 -13.22
N VAL A 116 9.16 -10.66 -13.97
CA VAL A 116 10.28 -10.28 -14.82
C VAL A 116 9.82 -10.30 -16.27
N CYS A 117 10.10 -9.23 -17.01
CA CYS A 117 9.79 -9.18 -18.44
C CYS A 117 10.66 -10.21 -19.18
N PRO A 118 10.07 -11.15 -19.94
CA PRO A 118 10.86 -12.14 -20.67
C PRO A 118 11.75 -11.50 -21.75
N GLU A 119 11.29 -10.41 -22.36
CA GLU A 119 11.97 -9.74 -23.47
C GLU A 119 13.20 -8.95 -23.02
N CYS A 120 13.01 -7.96 -22.13
CA CYS A 120 14.07 -7.03 -21.71
C CYS A 120 14.66 -7.34 -20.33
N GLY A 121 14.05 -8.25 -19.56
CA GLY A 121 14.53 -8.64 -18.24
C GLY A 121 14.27 -7.60 -17.13
N ARG A 122 13.48 -6.56 -17.38
CA ARG A 122 13.08 -5.60 -16.34
C ARG A 122 12.14 -6.27 -15.33
N VAL A 123 12.40 -6.05 -14.04
CA VAL A 123 11.50 -6.42 -12.96
C VAL A 123 10.42 -5.35 -12.84
N TYR A 124 9.17 -5.74 -12.72
CA TYR A 124 8.05 -4.80 -12.61
C TYR A 124 6.94 -5.39 -11.73
N VAL A 125 6.01 -4.54 -11.29
CA VAL A 125 4.82 -4.97 -10.55
C VAL A 125 3.77 -5.49 -11.53
N SER A 126 3.45 -6.79 -11.44
CA SER A 126 2.51 -7.45 -12.34
C SER A 126 1.06 -7.26 -11.96
N GLY A 127 0.80 -7.01 -10.68
CA GLY A 127 -0.53 -6.71 -10.16
C GLY A 127 -0.55 -6.76 -8.65
N GLY A 128 -1.72 -6.51 -8.08
CA GLY A 128 -1.99 -6.65 -6.66
C GLY A 128 -3.21 -7.51 -6.43
N GLU A 129 -3.33 -8.02 -5.20
CA GLU A 129 -4.55 -8.62 -4.70
C GLU A 129 -4.80 -8.10 -3.29
N THR A 130 -5.99 -7.55 -3.09
CA THR A 130 -6.45 -7.13 -1.77
C THR A 130 -7.34 -8.20 -1.17
N SER A 131 -6.95 -8.72 0.00
CA SER A 131 -7.72 -9.71 0.76
C SER A 131 -8.35 -9.05 1.99
N GLU A 132 -9.67 -9.19 2.13
CA GLU A 132 -10.43 -8.62 3.24
C GLU A 132 -11.14 -9.70 4.08
N ALA A 133 -11.12 -9.53 5.40
CA ALA A 133 -11.93 -10.29 6.34
C ALA A 133 -12.79 -9.32 7.16
N ILE A 134 -14.11 -9.36 6.95
CA ILE A 134 -15.07 -8.47 7.59
C ILE A 134 -15.97 -9.28 8.52
N ALA A 135 -16.02 -8.89 9.80
CA ALA A 135 -16.97 -9.45 10.75
C ALA A 135 -18.30 -8.68 10.69
N ILE A 136 -19.33 -9.34 10.19
CA ILE A 136 -20.71 -8.83 10.19
C ILE A 136 -21.45 -9.44 11.40
N PRO A 137 -21.96 -8.64 12.34
CA PRO A 137 -22.72 -9.17 13.47
C PRO A 137 -24.07 -9.74 13.00
N LYS A 138 -24.33 -11.03 13.29
CA LYS A 138 -25.54 -11.74 12.84
C LYS A 138 -26.87 -11.16 13.37
N ASN A 139 -26.84 -10.40 14.47
CA ASN A 139 -28.02 -9.87 15.15
C ASN A 139 -28.01 -8.33 15.28
N GLY A 140 -27.54 -7.64 14.22
CA GLY A 140 -27.68 -6.19 14.08
C GLY A 140 -26.82 -5.37 15.05
N GLY A 141 -25.56 -5.75 15.25
CA GLY A 141 -24.58 -4.98 16.04
C GLY A 141 -23.91 -5.80 17.16
N ASN A 142 -22.75 -5.33 17.62
CA ASN A 142 -22.11 -5.87 18.82
C ASN A 142 -22.98 -5.56 20.06
N PRO A 143 -23.47 -6.55 20.82
CA PRO A 143 -24.33 -6.31 22.00
C PRO A 143 -23.67 -5.41 23.04
N TYR A 144 -22.33 -5.44 23.15
CA TYR A 144 -21.57 -4.57 24.03
C TYR A 144 -21.61 -3.10 23.59
N GLU A 145 -21.47 -2.82 22.28
CA GLU A 145 -21.55 -1.47 21.72
C GLU A 145 -22.94 -0.86 21.91
N LYS A 146 -23.99 -1.67 21.72
CA LYS A 146 -25.39 -1.24 21.96
C LYS A 146 -25.61 -0.87 23.43
N GLN A 147 -25.19 -1.73 24.35
CA GLN A 147 -25.32 -1.44 25.78
C GLN A 147 -24.48 -0.24 26.19
N LYS A 148 -23.25 -0.09 25.69
CA LYS A 148 -22.41 1.08 25.96
C LYS A 148 -23.09 2.37 25.46
N LYS A 149 -23.64 2.41 24.25
CA LYS A 149 -24.39 3.57 23.73
C LYS A 149 -25.64 3.86 24.58
N ALA A 150 -26.38 2.84 24.99
CA ALA A 150 -27.56 3.00 25.84
C ALA A 150 -27.19 3.57 27.22
N VAL A 151 -26.18 3.00 27.87
CA VAL A 151 -25.68 3.46 29.18
C VAL A 151 -25.11 4.88 29.07
N HIS A 152 -24.39 5.21 28.00
CA HIS A 152 -23.85 6.55 27.79
C HIS A 152 -24.95 7.58 27.52
N GLY A 153 -26.01 7.19 26.81
CA GLY A 153 -27.22 8.02 26.66
C GLY A 153 -27.90 8.28 28.01
N MET A 154 -28.02 7.25 28.86
CA MET A 154 -28.55 7.38 30.21
C MET A 154 -27.68 8.27 31.11
N LEU A 155 -26.36 8.13 31.05
CA LEU A 155 -25.42 8.97 31.80
C LEU A 155 -25.55 10.45 31.39
N ASN A 156 -25.66 10.72 30.09
CA ASN A 156 -25.83 12.07 29.57
C ASN A 156 -27.18 12.69 29.99
N LEU A 157 -28.23 11.90 30.16
CA LEU A 157 -29.52 12.39 30.69
C LEU A 157 -29.38 12.85 32.16
N GLY A 158 -28.59 12.12 32.96
CA GLY A 158 -28.30 12.51 34.35
C GLY A 158 -27.49 13.82 34.44
N LEU A 159 -26.53 14.02 33.53
CA LEU A 159 -25.71 15.24 33.51
C LEU A 159 -26.49 16.54 33.24
N HIS A 160 -27.68 16.45 32.62
CA HIS A 160 -28.53 17.62 32.36
C HIS A 160 -29.57 17.87 33.46
N ALA A 161 -29.70 16.97 34.45
CA ALA A 161 -30.67 17.11 35.53
C ALA A 161 -30.25 18.16 36.59
N ASP A 162 -28.98 18.57 36.58
CA ASP A 162 -28.40 19.45 37.60
C ASP A 162 -28.41 20.95 37.21
N ALA A 163 -28.86 21.28 35.98
CA ALA A 163 -28.90 22.65 35.46
C ALA A 163 -30.20 23.42 35.78
N ALA A 164 -31.09 22.83 36.58
CA ALA A 164 -32.32 23.44 37.05
C ALA A 164 -32.39 23.40 38.59
N VAL A 165 -31.58 24.22 39.26
CA VAL A 165 -31.75 24.59 40.67
C VAL A 165 -31.53 26.08 40.86
#